data_AF-A0A1P8JYY5-F1
#
_entry.id   AF-A0A1P8JYY5-F1
#
_cell.length_a   1.000
_cell.length_b   1.000
_cell.length_c   1.000
_cell.angle_alpha   90.00
_cell.angle_beta   90.00
_cell.angle_gamma   90.00
#
_symmetry.space_group_name_H-M   'P 1'
#
loop_
_entity.id
_entity.type
_entity.pdbx_description
1 polymer ?
#
loop_
_entity_poly.entity_id
_entity_poly.type
_entity_poly.pdbx_seq_one_letter_code
_entity_poly.pdbx_strand_id
1 'polypeptide(L)'
;MNDPDHIAARDKSKGELRAKILAGLSEREAALTSELLDFKESLAGESDRAAVVRAGQFLDDRLKLLIAASMVDEKKPVNEFLEYKGPAGEFSARIKLAYFFGLIPVNARNELRALKEIRNRFAHTASSMTFEDDKVKSFCGQLKFHGVPKGATQLDGQEIPLISIFRRSMFGLAVHITRAICKATHASSPTDYEIPNGKEVMSIYARSLISNSKYAHLLVDPTGSQEG
;
A
#
# COMPACT_ATOMS: atom_id res chain seq x y z
N MET A 1 -36.04 -1.78 -17.71
CA MET A 1 -35.48 -2.44 -18.91
C MET A 1 -34.53 -1.43 -19.52
N ASN A 2 -33.21 -1.66 -19.45
CA ASN A 2 -32.23 -0.66 -19.89
C ASN A 2 -32.19 -0.62 -21.41
N ASP A 3 -32.37 0.58 -21.97
CA ASP A 3 -32.26 0.90 -23.39
C ASP A 3 -30.84 0.56 -23.91
N PRO A 4 -30.71 -0.23 -24.99
CA PRO A 4 -29.42 -0.54 -25.62
C PRO A 4 -28.58 0.70 -25.97
N ASP A 5 -29.22 1.80 -26.37
CA ASP A 5 -28.53 3.04 -26.72
C ASP A 5 -27.94 3.73 -25.48
N HIS A 6 -28.63 3.62 -24.33
CA HIS A 6 -28.13 4.12 -23.05
C HIS A 6 -26.93 3.31 -22.53
N ILE A 7 -26.88 2.00 -22.80
CA ILE A 7 -25.72 1.15 -22.45
C ILE A 7 -24.51 1.52 -23.32
N ALA A 8 -24.70 1.64 -24.63
CA ALA A 8 -23.64 2.00 -25.57
C ALA A 8 -23.06 3.40 -25.29
N ALA A 9 -23.90 4.39 -24.99
CA ALA A 9 -23.46 5.74 -24.62
C ALA A 9 -22.65 5.75 -23.30
N ARG A 10 -23.07 4.96 -22.31
CA ARG A 10 -22.37 4.84 -21.03
C ARG A 10 -20.99 4.19 -21.20
N ASP A 11 -20.89 3.14 -21.99
CA ASP A 11 -19.63 2.43 -22.21
C ASP A 11 -18.65 3.24 -23.07
N LYS A 12 -19.15 3.99 -24.06
CA LYS A 12 -18.36 5.00 -24.79
C LYS A 12 -17.79 6.07 -23.85
N SER A 13 -18.64 6.64 -22.98
CA SER A 13 -18.22 7.66 -22.00
C SER A 13 -17.14 7.15 -21.03
N LYS A 14 -17.25 5.90 -20.57
CA LYS A 14 -16.20 5.26 -19.75
C LYS A 14 -14.89 5.09 -20.49
N GLY A 15 -14.93 4.67 -21.76
CA GLY A 15 -13.75 4.52 -22.61
C GLY A 15 -13.00 5.84 -22.81
N GLU A 16 -13.74 6.92 -23.07
CA GLU A 16 -13.18 8.27 -23.21
C GLU A 16 -12.56 8.78 -21.90
N LEU A 17 -13.23 8.56 -20.76
CA LEU A 17 -12.69 8.93 -19.45
C LEU A 17 -11.40 8.16 -19.13
N ARG A 18 -11.37 6.86 -19.42
CA ARG A 18 -10.18 6.03 -19.25
C ARG A 18 -9.01 6.54 -20.08
N ALA A 19 -9.23 6.82 -21.36
CA ALA A 19 -8.19 7.38 -22.24
C ALA A 19 -7.63 8.71 -21.69
N LYS A 20 -8.51 9.60 -21.21
CA LYS A 20 -8.11 10.87 -20.57
C LYS A 20 -7.28 10.67 -19.31
N ILE A 21 -7.65 9.71 -18.46
CA ILE A 21 -6.91 9.40 -17.23
C ILE A 21 -5.49 8.91 -17.57
N LEU A 22 -5.36 8.01 -18.54
CA LEU A 22 -4.08 7.37 -18.86
C LEU A 22 -3.12 8.28 -19.64
N ALA A 23 -3.64 9.19 -20.48
CA ALA A 23 -2.82 10.04 -21.35
C ALA A 23 -1.84 10.97 -20.60
N GLY A 24 -2.11 11.29 -19.34
CA GLY A 24 -1.28 12.19 -18.52
C GLY A 24 -0.28 11.49 -17.58
N LEU A 25 -0.13 10.17 -17.68
CA LEU A 25 0.62 9.36 -16.73
C LEU A 25 1.93 8.85 -17.37
N SER A 26 2.97 8.67 -16.55
CA SER A 26 4.16 7.90 -16.97
C SER A 26 3.79 6.45 -17.31
N GLU A 27 4.64 5.74 -18.05
CA GLU A 27 4.39 4.34 -18.44
C GLU A 27 4.04 3.45 -17.22
N ARG A 28 4.82 3.57 -16.14
CA ARG A 28 4.60 2.83 -14.89
C ARG A 28 3.27 3.20 -14.23
N GLU A 29 2.95 4.49 -14.17
CA GLU A 29 1.68 4.96 -13.60
C GLU A 29 0.49 4.51 -14.43
N ALA A 30 0.59 4.56 -15.76
CA ALA A 30 -0.43 4.13 -16.69
C ALA A 30 -0.69 2.63 -16.56
N ALA A 31 0.35 1.80 -16.45
CA ALA A 31 0.21 0.36 -16.27
C ALA A 31 -0.53 0.01 -14.97
N LEU A 32 -0.10 0.57 -13.83
CA LEU A 32 -0.74 0.31 -12.53
C LEU A 32 -2.17 0.85 -12.46
N THR A 33 -2.42 1.99 -13.12
CA THR A 33 -3.76 2.58 -13.20
C THR A 33 -4.68 1.76 -14.11
N SER A 34 -4.17 1.28 -15.24
CA SER A 34 -4.91 0.39 -16.14
C SER A 34 -5.34 -0.88 -15.42
N GLU A 35 -4.40 -1.58 -14.77
CA GLU A 35 -4.69 -2.79 -14.00
C GLU A 35 -5.73 -2.54 -12.89
N LEU A 36 -5.66 -1.38 -12.22
CA LEU A 36 -6.65 -0.99 -11.21
C LEU A 36 -8.06 -0.81 -11.80
N LEU A 37 -8.16 -0.18 -12.98
CA LEU A 37 -9.43 0.02 -13.67
C LEU A 37 -10.00 -1.31 -14.18
N ASP A 38 -9.15 -2.17 -14.76
CA ASP A 38 -9.52 -3.52 -15.21
C ASP A 38 -10.00 -4.37 -14.04
N PHE A 39 -9.30 -4.31 -12.91
CA PHE A 39 -9.71 -5.01 -11.71
C PHE A 39 -11.09 -4.53 -11.22
N LYS A 40 -11.31 -3.21 -11.14
CA LYS A 40 -12.61 -2.63 -10.75
C LYS A 40 -13.74 -3.13 -11.65
N GLU A 41 -13.51 -3.16 -12.96
CA GLU A 41 -14.50 -3.65 -13.93
C GLU A 41 -14.74 -5.16 -13.78
N SER A 42 -13.69 -5.94 -13.53
CA SER A 42 -13.78 -7.40 -13.31
C SER A 42 -14.56 -7.80 -12.06
N LEU A 43 -14.83 -6.87 -11.14
CA LEU A 43 -15.68 -7.12 -9.97
C LEU A 43 -17.17 -6.89 -10.26
N ALA A 44 -17.50 -6.30 -11.42
CA ALA A 44 -18.87 -6.16 -11.86
C ALA A 44 -19.42 -7.54 -12.26
N GLY A 45 -20.58 -7.93 -11.71
CA GLY A 45 -21.19 -9.23 -11.96
C GLY A 45 -20.69 -10.37 -11.06
N GLU A 46 -19.64 -10.13 -10.26
CA GLU A 46 -19.19 -11.10 -9.26
C GLU A 46 -20.18 -11.22 -8.11
N SER A 47 -20.28 -12.42 -7.55
CA SER A 47 -20.97 -12.64 -6.27
C SER A 47 -20.30 -11.81 -5.16
N ASP A 48 -21.06 -11.45 -4.13
CA ASP A 48 -20.52 -10.69 -2.99
C ASP A 48 -19.28 -11.36 -2.39
N ARG A 49 -19.31 -12.70 -2.24
CA ARG A 49 -18.16 -13.47 -1.73
C ARG A 49 -16.95 -13.37 -2.64
N ALA A 50 -17.13 -13.60 -3.95
CA ALA A 50 -16.03 -13.51 -4.91
C ALA A 50 -15.46 -12.08 -4.94
N ALA A 51 -16.32 -11.07 -4.97
CA ALA A 51 -15.92 -9.68 -4.98
C ALA A 51 -15.10 -9.31 -3.74
N VAL A 52 -15.55 -9.69 -2.54
CA VAL A 52 -14.87 -9.42 -1.27
C VAL A 52 -13.52 -10.12 -1.18
N VAL A 53 -13.46 -11.40 -1.54
CA VAL A 53 -12.22 -12.20 -1.43
C VAL A 53 -11.17 -11.70 -2.41
N ARG A 54 -11.56 -11.46 -3.67
CA ARG A 54 -10.67 -10.93 -4.72
C ARG A 54 -10.21 -9.50 -4.38
N ALA A 55 -11.10 -8.65 -3.90
CA ALA A 55 -10.79 -7.29 -3.43
C ALA A 55 -9.72 -7.28 -2.33
N GLY A 56 -9.86 -8.16 -1.33
CA GLY A 56 -8.88 -8.29 -0.26
C GLY A 56 -7.52 -8.72 -0.76
N GLN A 57 -7.47 -9.67 -1.71
CA GLN A 57 -6.21 -10.11 -2.34
C GLN A 57 -5.55 -8.98 -3.13
N PHE A 58 -6.33 -8.24 -3.91
CA PHE A 58 -5.80 -7.14 -4.71
C PHE A 58 -5.17 -6.02 -3.85
N LEU A 59 -5.80 -5.65 -2.73
CA LEU A 59 -5.21 -4.69 -1.80
C LEU A 59 -3.93 -5.22 -1.14
N ASP A 60 -3.89 -6.51 -0.82
CA ASP A 60 -2.72 -7.18 -0.26
C ASP A 60 -1.53 -7.12 -1.23
N ASP A 61 -1.77 -7.45 -2.50
CA ASP A 61 -0.77 -7.38 -3.57
C ASP A 61 -0.29 -5.94 -3.81
N ARG A 62 -1.19 -4.95 -3.73
CA ARG A 62 -0.81 -3.53 -3.81
C ARG A 62 0.06 -3.09 -2.63
N LEU A 63 -0.20 -3.56 -1.41
CA LEU A 63 0.70 -3.30 -0.27
C LEU A 63 2.06 -3.97 -0.47
N LYS A 64 2.10 -5.18 -1.02
CA LYS A 64 3.36 -5.86 -1.36
C LYS A 64 4.19 -5.02 -2.33
N LEU A 65 3.57 -4.49 -3.39
CA LEU A 65 4.23 -3.61 -4.35
C LEU A 65 4.72 -2.31 -3.72
N LEU A 66 3.93 -1.69 -2.83
CA LEU A 66 4.30 -0.46 -2.12
C LEU A 66 5.52 -0.66 -1.22
N ILE A 67 5.52 -1.75 -0.45
CA ILE A 67 6.64 -2.08 0.44
C ILE A 67 7.90 -2.35 -0.41
N ALA A 68 7.80 -3.18 -1.46
CA ALA A 68 8.91 -3.46 -2.36
C ALA A 68 9.51 -2.20 -2.98
N ALA A 69 8.65 -1.28 -3.45
CA ALA A 69 9.07 -0.01 -4.04
C ALA A 69 9.73 0.97 -3.05
N SER A 70 9.68 0.67 -1.75
CA SER A 70 10.26 1.49 -0.68
C SER A 70 11.48 0.84 0.00
N MET A 71 11.74 -0.44 -0.26
CA MET A 71 12.92 -1.15 0.25
C MET A 71 14.14 -0.88 -0.64
N VAL A 72 15.31 -1.39 -0.26
CA VAL A 72 16.49 -1.42 -1.15
C VAL A 72 16.14 -2.12 -2.48
N ASP A 73 16.76 -1.70 -3.58
CA ASP A 73 16.53 -2.29 -4.91
C ASP A 73 17.27 -3.63 -5.07
N GLU A 74 16.95 -4.59 -4.21
CA GLU A 74 17.49 -5.94 -4.23
C GLU A 74 16.37 -6.98 -4.39
N LYS A 75 16.18 -7.43 -5.63
CA LYS A 75 15.06 -8.29 -6.00
C LYS A 75 14.94 -9.55 -5.14
N LYS A 76 16.04 -10.29 -4.94
CA LYS A 76 16.02 -11.58 -4.25
C LYS A 76 15.60 -11.46 -2.76
N PRO A 77 16.33 -10.72 -1.90
CA PRO A 77 15.96 -10.61 -0.50
C PRO A 77 14.61 -9.93 -0.29
N VAL A 78 14.25 -8.95 -1.12
CA VAL A 78 12.92 -8.31 -1.06
C VAL A 78 11.81 -9.30 -1.39
N ASN A 79 12.00 -10.16 -2.39
CA ASN A 79 11.01 -11.19 -2.72
C ASN A 79 10.87 -12.21 -1.59
N GLU A 80 11.99 -12.74 -1.06
CA GLU A 80 11.98 -13.68 0.07
C GLU A 80 11.29 -13.08 1.30
N PHE A 81 11.49 -11.78 1.55
CA PHE A 81 10.84 -11.07 2.65
C PHE A 81 9.32 -10.99 2.50
N LEU A 82 8.84 -10.77 1.27
CA LEU A 82 7.43 -10.53 0.94
C LEU A 82 6.66 -11.79 0.53
N GLU A 83 7.33 -12.93 0.32
CA GLU A 83 6.71 -14.21 0.01
C GLU A 83 5.90 -14.76 1.19
N TYR A 84 4.98 -15.70 0.93
CA TYR A 84 4.03 -16.22 1.93
C TYR A 84 4.70 -16.73 3.22
N LYS A 85 5.90 -17.32 3.12
CA LYS A 85 6.68 -17.81 4.28
C LYS A 85 7.65 -16.78 4.85
N GLY A 86 7.75 -15.61 4.23
CA GLY A 86 8.62 -14.52 4.65
C GLY A 86 8.03 -13.68 5.79
N PRO A 87 8.82 -12.79 6.42
CA PRO A 87 8.37 -11.96 7.52
C PRO A 87 7.19 -11.03 7.19
N ALA A 88 7.03 -10.67 5.91
CA ALA A 88 5.92 -9.89 5.39
C ALA A 88 5.02 -10.71 4.45
N GLY A 89 4.87 -12.00 4.72
CA GLY A 89 4.10 -12.93 3.89
C GLY A 89 2.58 -12.82 4.00
N GLU A 90 2.09 -12.32 5.13
CA GLU A 90 0.65 -12.16 5.38
C GLU A 90 0.15 -10.73 5.19
N PHE A 91 -1.11 -10.60 4.77
CA PHE A 91 -1.79 -9.31 4.64
C PHE A 91 -1.73 -8.47 5.93
N SER A 92 -1.86 -9.12 7.09
CA SER A 92 -1.80 -8.43 8.39
C SER A 92 -0.43 -7.80 8.67
N ALA A 93 0.66 -8.48 8.28
CA ALA A 93 2.02 -8.01 8.42
C ALA A 93 2.30 -6.85 7.47
N ARG A 94 1.86 -6.95 6.21
CA ARG A 94 2.01 -5.88 5.21
C ARG A 94 1.28 -4.60 5.61
N ILE A 95 0.07 -4.69 6.17
CA ILE A 95 -0.65 -3.53 6.71
C ILE A 95 0.16 -2.84 7.82
N LYS A 96 0.74 -3.62 8.75
CA LYS A 96 1.54 -3.07 9.85
C LYS A 96 2.81 -2.40 9.34
N LEU A 97 3.56 -3.08 8.47
CA LEU A 97 4.81 -2.57 7.92
C LEU A 97 4.59 -1.29 7.11
N ALA A 98 3.60 -1.28 6.21
CA ALA A 98 3.27 -0.09 5.43
C ALA A 98 2.95 1.11 6.34
N TYR A 99 2.27 0.89 7.47
CA TYR A 99 2.00 1.97 8.41
C TYR A 99 3.23 2.38 9.24
N PHE A 100 4.00 1.41 9.76
CA PHE A 100 5.17 1.68 10.59
C PHE A 100 6.28 2.39 9.84
N PHE A 101 6.44 2.12 8.55
CA PHE A 101 7.36 2.83 7.67
C PHE A 101 6.77 4.12 7.07
N GLY A 102 5.58 4.54 7.50
CA GLY A 102 4.97 5.79 7.04
C GLY A 102 4.51 5.77 5.58
N LEU A 103 4.44 4.60 4.94
CA LEU A 103 4.01 4.45 3.53
C LEU A 103 2.51 4.66 3.37
N ILE A 104 1.74 4.42 4.44
CA ILE A 104 0.30 4.70 4.49
C ILE A 104 -0.08 5.45 5.78
N PRO A 105 -1.10 6.32 5.74
CA PRO A 105 -1.59 7.01 6.91
C PRO A 105 -2.42 6.10 7.85
N VAL A 106 -2.63 6.55 9.09
CA VAL A 106 -3.37 5.80 10.12
C VAL A 106 -4.80 5.45 9.70
N ASN A 107 -5.50 6.35 9.01
CA ASN A 107 -6.85 6.11 8.52
C ASN A 107 -6.89 4.98 7.48
N ALA A 108 -5.93 4.95 6.54
CA ALA A 108 -5.80 3.87 5.58
C ALA A 108 -5.51 2.53 6.27
N ARG A 109 -4.59 2.52 7.25
CA ARG A 109 -4.28 1.32 8.05
C ARG A 109 -5.49 0.78 8.81
N ASN A 110 -6.28 1.66 9.42
CA ASN A 110 -7.47 1.25 10.17
C ASN A 110 -8.53 0.66 9.24
N GLU A 111 -8.72 1.25 8.05
CA GLU A 111 -9.67 0.75 7.08
C GLU A 111 -9.23 -0.57 6.44
N LEU A 112 -7.95 -0.72 6.11
CA LEU A 112 -7.39 -1.99 5.63
C LEU A 112 -7.60 -3.11 6.66
N ARG A 113 -7.52 -2.82 7.96
CA ARG A 113 -7.85 -3.79 9.01
C ARG A 113 -9.34 -4.18 8.97
N ALA A 114 -10.25 -3.21 8.85
CA ALA A 114 -11.69 -3.49 8.73
C ALA A 114 -12.00 -4.33 7.47
N LEU A 115 -11.41 -3.99 6.33
CA LEU A 115 -11.54 -4.75 5.08
C LEU A 115 -10.97 -6.16 5.20
N LYS A 116 -9.84 -6.34 5.91
CA LYS A 116 -9.27 -7.67 6.22
C LYS A 116 -10.25 -8.52 7.03
N GLU A 117 -10.90 -7.94 8.05
CA GLU A 117 -11.90 -8.66 8.84
C GLU A 117 -13.14 -9.04 8.02
N ILE A 118 -13.62 -8.14 7.15
CA ILE A 118 -14.70 -8.45 6.19
C ILE A 118 -14.26 -9.61 5.27
N ARG A 119 -13.07 -9.51 4.65
CA ARG A 119 -12.52 -10.56 3.78
C ARG A 119 -12.45 -11.91 4.49
N ASN A 120 -11.91 -11.95 5.70
CA ASN A 120 -11.75 -13.18 6.47
C ASN A 120 -13.10 -13.84 6.78
N ARG A 121 -14.13 -13.03 7.10
CA ARG A 121 -15.49 -13.54 7.29
C ARG A 121 -16.05 -14.19 6.03
N PHE A 122 -15.94 -13.53 4.89
CA PHE A 122 -16.40 -14.08 3.61
C PHE A 122 -15.56 -15.28 3.14
N ALA A 123 -14.27 -15.34 3.48
CA ALA A 123 -13.39 -16.44 3.08
C ALA A 123 -13.60 -17.70 3.92
N HIS A 124 -13.69 -17.57 5.25
CA HIS A 124 -13.64 -18.70 6.19
C HIS A 124 -14.99 -19.15 6.73
N THR A 125 -16.09 -18.51 6.34
CA THR A 125 -17.44 -18.99 6.70
C THR A 125 -17.91 -20.06 5.71
N ALA A 126 -18.26 -21.23 6.24
CA ALA A 126 -18.77 -22.35 5.46
C ALA A 126 -20.22 -22.12 4.99
N SER A 127 -21.05 -21.43 5.79
CA SER A 127 -22.41 -21.02 5.43
C SER A 127 -22.44 -19.78 4.53
N SER A 128 -23.64 -19.38 4.08
CA SER A 128 -23.85 -18.13 3.35
C SER A 128 -23.49 -16.92 4.23
N MET A 129 -22.39 -16.23 3.89
CA MET A 129 -22.03 -14.94 4.47
C MET A 129 -22.60 -13.82 3.59
N THR A 130 -23.23 -12.83 4.21
CA THR A 130 -23.86 -11.70 3.53
C THR A 130 -23.48 -10.39 4.20
N PHE A 131 -23.79 -9.28 3.53
CA PHE A 131 -23.65 -7.94 4.14
C PHE A 131 -24.70 -7.64 5.22
N GLU A 132 -25.63 -8.56 5.49
CA GLU A 132 -26.60 -8.43 6.57
C GLU A 132 -26.04 -8.81 7.95
N ASP A 133 -24.89 -9.50 8.00
CA ASP A 133 -24.21 -9.86 9.25
C ASP A 133 -23.81 -8.62 10.05
N ASP A 134 -24.17 -8.58 11.33
CA ASP A 134 -23.98 -7.41 12.20
C ASP A 134 -22.52 -6.97 12.30
N LYS A 135 -21.57 -7.91 12.26
CA LYS A 135 -20.15 -7.58 12.30
C LYS A 135 -19.68 -7.04 10.96
N VAL A 136 -20.15 -7.58 9.83
CA VAL A 136 -19.90 -6.99 8.50
C VAL A 136 -20.45 -5.57 8.42
N LYS A 137 -21.69 -5.34 8.88
CA LYS A 137 -22.29 -4.00 8.98
C LYS A 137 -21.43 -3.04 9.80
N SER A 138 -20.99 -3.48 10.98
CA SER A 138 -20.11 -2.71 11.87
C SER A 138 -18.78 -2.34 11.20
N PHE A 139 -18.15 -3.27 10.48
CA PHE A 139 -16.93 -2.97 9.74
C PHE A 139 -17.17 -2.05 8.54
N CYS A 140 -18.27 -2.23 7.81
CA CYS A 140 -18.66 -1.32 6.72
C CYS A 140 -18.86 0.12 7.22
N GLY A 141 -19.42 0.30 8.41
CA GLY A 141 -19.57 1.63 9.04
C GLY A 141 -18.26 2.31 9.45
N GLN A 142 -17.14 1.57 9.48
CA GLN A 142 -15.81 2.12 9.77
C GLN A 142 -15.08 2.60 8.50
N LEU A 143 -15.59 2.25 7.32
CA LEU A 143 -14.99 2.62 6.05
C LEU A 143 -15.25 4.11 5.75
N LYS A 144 -14.27 4.78 5.14
CA LYS A 144 -14.17 6.23 4.94
C LYS A 144 -13.70 6.58 3.53
N PHE A 145 -13.00 5.69 2.82
CA PHE A 145 -12.52 5.96 1.46
C PHE A 145 -13.58 5.73 0.36
N HIS A 146 -14.85 5.51 0.71
CA HIS A 146 -15.94 5.28 -0.26
C HIS A 146 -16.50 6.54 -0.94
N GLY A 147 -16.20 7.74 -0.40
CA GLY A 147 -16.66 9.01 -0.96
C GLY A 147 -18.18 9.20 -0.96
N VAL A 148 -18.91 8.51 -0.07
CA VAL A 148 -20.35 8.76 0.15
C VAL A 148 -20.48 9.89 1.15
N PRO A 149 -21.28 10.94 0.87
CA PRO A 149 -21.50 12.03 1.80
C PRO A 149 -22.03 11.54 3.15
N LYS A 150 -21.62 12.20 4.24
CA LYS A 150 -22.06 11.83 5.59
C LYS A 150 -23.58 11.94 5.70
N GLY A 151 -24.23 10.87 6.14
CA GLY A 151 -25.68 10.80 6.31
C GLY A 151 -26.47 10.51 5.03
N ALA A 152 -25.81 10.35 3.88
CA ALA A 152 -26.50 9.95 2.66
C ALA A 152 -26.91 8.47 2.72
N THR A 153 -28.18 8.21 2.48
CA THR A 153 -28.75 6.86 2.34
C THR A 153 -28.97 6.48 0.87
N GLN A 154 -28.88 7.45 -0.03
CA GLN A 154 -29.10 7.29 -1.46
C GLN A 154 -27.99 7.96 -2.29
N LEU A 155 -27.69 7.39 -3.45
CA LEU A 155 -26.86 7.96 -4.51
C LEU A 155 -27.58 7.76 -5.84
N ASP A 156 -27.64 8.81 -6.65
CA ASP A 156 -28.31 8.78 -7.96
C ASP A 156 -29.77 8.28 -7.87
N GLY A 157 -30.46 8.62 -6.78
CA GLY A 157 -31.84 8.21 -6.51
C GLY A 157 -32.02 6.74 -6.12
N GLN A 158 -30.94 6.01 -5.85
CA GLN A 158 -30.97 4.60 -5.42
C GLN A 158 -30.39 4.44 -4.02
N GLU A 159 -30.95 3.51 -3.23
CA GLU A 159 -30.37 3.14 -1.93
C GLU A 159 -28.91 2.67 -2.09
N ILE A 160 -28.07 2.97 -1.11
CA ILE A 160 -26.66 2.60 -1.13
C ILE A 160 -26.46 1.27 -0.39
N PRO A 161 -26.36 0.13 -1.09
CA PRO A 161 -26.13 -1.14 -0.42
C PRO A 161 -24.71 -1.18 0.16
N LEU A 162 -24.51 -1.95 1.24
CA LEU A 162 -23.21 -2.04 1.93
C LEU A 162 -22.09 -2.60 1.04
N ILE A 163 -22.41 -3.49 0.09
CA ILE A 163 -21.44 -3.93 -0.92
C ILE A 163 -20.94 -2.76 -1.79
N SER A 164 -21.76 -1.74 -2.06
CA SER A 164 -21.35 -0.52 -2.76
C SER A 164 -20.36 0.28 -1.91
N ILE A 165 -20.63 0.43 -0.61
CA ILE A 165 -19.69 1.07 0.34
C ILE A 165 -18.35 0.31 0.36
N PHE A 166 -18.39 -1.02 0.45
CA PHE A 166 -17.20 -1.87 0.41
C PHE A 166 -16.40 -1.69 -0.89
N ARG A 167 -17.06 -1.84 -2.06
CA ARG A 167 -16.42 -1.74 -3.38
C ARG A 167 -15.82 -0.35 -3.60
N ARG A 168 -16.53 0.71 -3.22
CA ARG A 168 -16.06 2.10 -3.30
C ARG A 168 -14.86 2.33 -2.38
N SER A 169 -14.91 1.86 -1.14
CA SER A 169 -13.81 1.99 -0.17
C SER A 169 -12.56 1.25 -0.64
N MET A 170 -12.72 0.01 -1.10
CA MET A 170 -11.62 -0.77 -1.68
C MET A 170 -10.99 -0.02 -2.85
N PHE A 171 -11.80 0.47 -3.80
CA PHE A 171 -11.30 1.21 -4.94
C PHE A 171 -10.58 2.50 -4.52
N GLY A 172 -11.15 3.25 -3.57
CA GLY A 172 -10.52 4.45 -3.02
C GLY A 172 -9.14 4.15 -2.42
N LEU A 173 -9.06 3.15 -1.53
CA LEU A 173 -7.78 2.72 -0.94
C LEU A 173 -6.79 2.24 -2.00
N ALA A 174 -7.24 1.47 -2.98
CA ALA A 174 -6.38 1.00 -4.05
C ALA A 174 -5.81 2.16 -4.88
N VAL A 175 -6.62 3.19 -5.18
CA VAL A 175 -6.12 4.44 -5.81
C VAL A 175 -5.05 5.10 -4.94
N HIS A 176 -5.28 5.23 -3.63
CA HIS A 176 -4.31 5.83 -2.71
C HIS A 176 -3.00 5.05 -2.65
N ILE A 177 -3.07 3.73 -2.54
CA ILE A 177 -1.88 2.86 -2.49
C ILE A 177 -1.16 2.88 -3.84
N THR A 178 -1.86 2.81 -4.97
CA THR A 178 -1.23 2.94 -6.30
C THR A 178 -0.49 4.26 -6.44
N ARG A 179 -1.07 5.38 -6.00
CA ARG A 179 -0.39 6.68 -5.99
C ARG A 179 0.83 6.68 -5.08
N ALA A 180 0.78 6.00 -3.94
CA ALA A 180 1.92 5.85 -3.06
C ALA A 180 3.04 5.01 -3.71
N ILE A 181 2.70 3.94 -4.43
CA ILE A 181 3.67 3.11 -5.19
C ILE A 181 4.41 3.97 -6.21
N CYS A 182 3.70 4.80 -6.97
CA CYS A 182 4.29 5.64 -8.01
C CYS A 182 5.22 6.73 -7.44
N LYS A 183 5.00 7.16 -6.19
CA LYS A 183 5.81 8.15 -5.49
C LYS A 183 6.92 7.53 -4.62
N ALA A 184 6.89 6.23 -4.40
CA ALA A 184 7.85 5.56 -3.57
C ALA A 184 9.24 5.58 -4.22
N THR A 185 10.25 5.77 -3.38
CA THR A 185 11.66 5.72 -3.78
C THR A 185 12.34 4.61 -3.00
N HIS A 186 13.16 3.82 -3.69
CA HIS A 186 13.96 2.78 -3.04
C HIS A 186 14.86 3.36 -1.95
N ALA A 187 14.96 2.64 -0.84
CA ALA A 187 15.91 2.98 0.21
C ALA A 187 17.35 2.81 -0.31
N SER A 188 18.25 3.70 0.08
CA SER A 188 19.68 3.56 -0.20
C SER A 188 20.33 2.73 0.89
N SER A 189 21.10 1.71 0.51
CA SER A 189 22.01 1.05 1.44
C SER A 189 23.28 1.90 1.59
N PRO A 190 23.87 2.01 2.79
CA PRO A 190 25.21 2.55 2.95
C PRO A 190 26.20 1.80 2.04
N THR A 191 27.17 2.53 1.51
CA THR A 191 28.29 1.92 0.78
C THR A 191 29.09 1.03 1.72
N ASP A 192 29.55 -0.11 1.21
CA ASP A 192 30.53 -0.92 1.92
C ASP A 192 31.74 -0.06 2.31
N TYR A 193 32.20 -0.22 3.55
CA TYR A 193 33.41 0.40 4.03
C TYR A 193 34.41 -0.68 4.39
N GLU A 194 35.67 -0.46 4.05
CA GLU A 194 36.74 -1.34 4.52
C GLU A 194 36.83 -1.25 6.04
N ILE A 195 36.80 -2.40 6.71
CA ILE A 195 37.03 -2.51 8.15
C ILE A 195 38.51 -2.84 8.33
N PRO A 196 39.35 -1.91 8.83
CA PRO A 196 40.77 -2.17 9.02
C PRO A 196 40.98 -3.31 10.03
N ASN A 197 42.03 -4.10 9.84
CA ASN A 197 42.35 -5.20 10.74
C ASN A 197 43.28 -4.75 11.89
N GLY A 198 43.30 -5.51 12.99
CA GLY A 198 44.24 -5.27 14.09
C GLY A 198 43.97 -4.02 14.94
N LYS A 199 45.02 -3.49 15.60
CA LYS A 199 44.90 -2.39 16.58
C LYS A 199 44.41 -1.07 15.97
N GLU A 200 44.55 -0.90 14.66
CA GLU A 200 44.09 0.30 13.94
C GLU A 200 42.57 0.47 14.02
N VAL A 201 41.80 -0.63 14.03
CA VAL A 201 40.33 -0.56 14.13
C VAL A 201 39.87 0.11 15.43
N MET A 202 40.54 -0.19 16.54
CA MET A 202 40.19 0.37 17.85
C MET A 202 40.51 1.86 17.92
N SER A 203 41.57 2.30 17.23
CA SER A 203 41.92 3.72 17.12
C SER A 203 40.90 4.50 16.28
N ILE A 204 40.31 3.87 15.27
CA ILE A 204 39.28 4.48 14.41
C ILE A 204 37.96 4.58 15.17
N TYR A 205 37.57 3.53 15.91
CA TYR A 205 36.37 3.56 16.74
C TYR A 205 36.47 4.61 17.85
N ALA A 206 37.62 4.70 18.53
CA ALA A 206 37.85 5.75 19.52
C ALA A 206 37.73 7.16 18.91
N ARG A 207 38.33 7.38 17.74
CA ARG A 207 38.24 8.67 17.01
C ARG A 207 36.82 9.00 16.56
N SER A 208 36.06 8.03 16.06
CA SER A 208 34.67 8.20 15.60
C SER A 208 33.69 8.49 16.76
N LEU A 209 33.90 7.85 17.91
CA LEU A 209 33.13 8.14 19.14
C LEU A 209 33.42 9.54 19.69
N ILE A 210 34.68 10.01 19.56
CA ILE A 210 35.10 11.32 20.03
C ILE A 210 34.66 12.43 19.06
N SER A 211 34.72 12.22 17.74
CA SER A 211 34.35 13.20 16.72
C SER A 211 32.84 13.51 16.69
N ASN A 212 31.99 12.53 17.03
CA ASN A 212 30.55 12.72 17.23
C ASN A 212 30.18 13.20 18.64
N SER A 213 31.16 13.59 19.46
CA SER A 213 30.95 14.09 20.81
C SER A 213 31.50 15.51 20.97
N LYS A 214 31.07 16.21 22.03
CA LYS A 214 31.60 17.52 22.47
C LYS A 214 33.13 17.55 22.72
N TYR A 215 33.83 16.42 22.62
CA TYR A 215 35.28 16.28 22.83
C TYR A 215 36.11 16.26 21.52
N ALA A 216 35.50 16.54 20.37
CA ALA A 216 36.18 16.59 19.07
C ALA A 216 37.43 17.51 19.03
N HIS A 217 37.49 18.53 19.90
CA HIS A 217 38.61 19.47 20.02
C HIS A 217 39.92 18.86 20.55
N LEU A 218 39.89 17.63 21.08
CA LEU A 218 41.07 16.92 21.60
C LEU A 218 41.81 16.12 20.51
N LEU A 219 41.33 16.13 19.25
CA LEU A 219 41.92 15.40 18.13
C LEU A 219 42.99 16.21 17.35
N VAL A 220 43.57 17.25 17.94
CA VAL A 220 44.75 17.91 17.35
C VAL A 220 45.95 16.99 17.54
N ASP A 221 46.53 16.60 16.40
CA ASP A 221 47.63 15.65 16.24
C ASP A 221 48.80 15.91 17.23
N PRO A 222 49.31 14.92 17.99
CA PRO A 222 50.48 15.12 18.82
C PRO A 222 51.78 15.23 18.01
N THR A 223 51.77 14.97 16.70
CA THR A 223 52.93 15.24 15.83
C THR A 223 52.90 16.67 15.31
N GLY A 224 52.90 17.62 16.23
CA GLY A 224 53.48 18.93 15.98
C GLY A 224 55.00 18.77 15.86
N SER A 225 55.47 18.36 14.68
CA SER A 225 56.86 18.49 14.29
C SER A 225 57.20 19.98 14.27
N GLN A 226 57.60 20.53 15.41
CA GLN A 226 58.47 21.70 15.42
C GLN A 226 59.87 21.21 15.11
N GLU A 227 60.23 21.24 13.82
CA GLU A 227 61.64 21.36 13.45
C GLU A 227 62.05 22.82 13.67
N GLY A 228 62.85 23.02 14.72
CA GLY A 228 63.61 24.21 15.05
C GLY A 228 64.84 23.78 15.82
#